data_AF-A0A7J8P1T2-F1
#
_entry.id   AF-A0A7J8P1T2-F1
#
_cell.length_a   1.000
_cell.length_b   1.000
_cell.length_c   1.000
_cell.angle_alpha   90.00
_cell.angle_beta   90.00
_cell.angle_gamma   90.00
#
_symmetry.space_group_name_H-M   'P 1'
#
loop_
_entity.id
_entity.type
_entity.pdbx_description
1 polymer ?
#
loop_
_entity_poly.entity_id
_entity_poly.type
_entity_poly.pdbx_seq_one_letter_code
_entity_poly.pdbx_strand_id
1 'polypeptide(L)'
;MLQFSAELEFYCGGLPLVSGFYACSEGAIAINIEPLSKPSDVSYTILPNTVYYEFLPIKEDCVTDSQNQVQLNTSRHKDTETVDLVNVKPGQCYEILVTSPTGLYRYRVGDIIKVTGFHNNTPQFQFVGRQNVALGVDMERTSEADILKAVAEAKALLDPFGLILTEYTSYGDTSSTPGHYVIFWEIKPKEGNNNNNNGKELDPKVMEECCSKMEDSLHFTYRMYRKENMIAALEIRVVKQGTFESLLDYFVSKGASLSQYKTPICIKSKEALNILDSRVIAKFFSPRTPTQDN
;
A
#
# COMPACT_ATOMS: atom_id res chain seq x y z
N MET A 1 -2.19 5.26 6.98
CA MET A 1 -3.13 5.24 8.13
C MET A 1 -4.22 4.19 7.93
N LEU A 2 -4.85 4.13 6.74
CA LEU A 2 -5.87 3.13 6.40
C LEU A 2 -5.48 1.67 6.70
N GLN A 3 -4.21 1.28 6.53
CA GLN A 3 -3.77 -0.09 6.78
C GLN A 3 -3.94 -0.58 8.23
N PHE A 4 -4.02 0.35 9.20
CA PHE A 4 -4.13 0.05 10.63
C PHE A 4 -5.48 0.51 11.22
N SER A 5 -6.44 0.95 10.40
CA SER A 5 -7.68 1.54 10.91
C SER A 5 -8.48 0.53 11.73
N ALA A 6 -8.52 -0.75 11.33
CA ALA A 6 -9.24 -1.80 12.03
C ALA A 6 -8.63 -2.09 13.42
N GLU A 7 -7.30 -2.15 13.49
CA GLU A 7 -6.58 -2.39 14.75
C GLU A 7 -6.71 -1.19 15.69
N LEU A 8 -6.61 0.04 15.16
CA LEU A 8 -6.81 1.26 15.93
C LEU A 8 -8.25 1.38 16.43
N GLU A 9 -9.25 1.08 15.60
CA GLU A 9 -10.67 1.07 16.02
C GLU A 9 -10.91 0.08 17.18
N PHE A 10 -10.29 -1.10 17.12
CA PHE A 10 -10.35 -2.09 18.19
C PHE A 10 -9.73 -1.57 19.49
N TYR A 11 -8.49 -1.07 19.46
CA TYR A 11 -7.80 -0.62 20.67
C TYR A 11 -8.33 0.71 21.22
N CYS A 12 -8.88 1.57 20.37
CA CYS A 12 -9.43 2.87 20.77
C CYS A 12 -10.88 2.79 21.25
N GLY A 13 -11.54 1.61 21.19
CA GLY A 13 -12.86 1.40 21.76
C GLY A 13 -13.95 2.32 21.19
N GLY A 14 -13.85 2.65 19.89
CA GLY A 14 -14.81 3.54 19.21
C GLY A 14 -14.54 5.03 19.32
N LEU A 15 -13.38 5.46 19.84
CA LEU A 15 -12.95 6.85 19.72
C LEU A 15 -12.73 7.24 18.23
N PRO A 16 -13.09 8.47 17.81
CA PRO A 16 -12.87 8.92 16.45
C PRO A 16 -11.37 8.97 16.08
N LEU A 17 -11.02 8.34 14.95
CA LEU A 17 -9.67 8.42 14.39
C LEU A 17 -9.53 9.69 13.55
N VAL A 18 -8.70 10.63 14.00
CA VAL A 18 -8.53 11.95 13.37
C VAL A 18 -7.24 11.99 12.56
N SER A 19 -7.35 12.31 11.27
CA SER A 19 -6.20 12.71 10.45
C SER A 19 -6.28 14.21 10.18
N GLY A 20 -5.53 15.00 10.96
CA GLY A 20 -5.69 16.46 11.01
C GLY A 20 -4.99 17.23 9.90
N PHE A 21 -3.87 16.73 9.37
CA PHE A 21 -3.11 17.42 8.33
C PHE A 21 -2.33 16.47 7.44
N TYR A 22 -2.10 16.92 6.22
CA TYR A 22 -1.09 16.41 5.30
C TYR A 22 0.09 17.38 5.32
N ALA A 23 1.30 16.85 5.46
CA ALA A 23 2.53 17.63 5.38
C ALA A 23 3.69 16.81 4.85
N CYS A 24 4.61 17.46 4.15
CA CYS A 24 5.89 16.89 3.73
C CYS A 24 7.07 17.82 4.08
N SER A 25 8.28 17.26 4.14
CA SER A 25 9.50 18.02 4.48
C SER A 25 9.83 19.11 3.46
N GLU A 26 9.32 18.96 2.23
CA GLU A 26 9.48 19.88 1.12
C GLU A 26 8.62 21.15 1.25
N GLY A 27 7.71 21.20 2.22
CA GLY A 27 6.93 22.39 2.60
C GLY A 27 5.47 22.40 2.14
N ALA A 28 5.00 21.36 1.46
CA ALA A 28 3.57 21.22 1.18
C ALA A 28 2.81 20.97 2.49
N ILE A 29 1.76 21.75 2.75
CA ILE A 29 0.85 21.55 3.89
C ILE A 29 -0.59 21.63 3.40
N ALA A 30 -1.44 20.75 3.91
CA ALA A 30 -2.88 20.79 3.75
C ALA A 30 -3.57 20.34 5.04
N ILE A 31 -4.77 20.87 5.32
CA ILE A 31 -5.48 20.62 6.58
C ILE A 31 -6.80 19.90 6.32
N ASN A 32 -7.16 18.96 7.19
CA ASN A 32 -8.48 18.36 7.16
C ASN A 32 -9.48 19.28 7.88
N ILE A 33 -10.38 19.90 7.12
CA ILE A 33 -11.42 20.80 7.65
C ILE A 33 -12.63 20.03 8.21
N GLU A 34 -12.72 18.72 7.96
CA GLU A 34 -13.72 17.80 8.48
C GLU A 34 -13.05 16.68 9.30
N PRO A 35 -12.46 16.99 10.47
CA PRO A 35 -11.58 16.08 11.20
C PRO A 35 -12.27 14.83 11.75
N LEU A 36 -13.60 14.82 11.82
CA LEU A 36 -14.41 13.70 12.29
C LEU A 36 -14.99 12.84 11.15
N SER A 37 -14.59 13.10 9.90
CA SER A 37 -14.90 12.23 8.76
C SER A 37 -14.35 10.81 8.98
N LYS A 38 -14.96 9.82 8.32
CA LYS A 38 -14.45 8.45 8.37
C LYS A 38 -13.03 8.42 7.79
N PRO A 39 -12.14 7.54 8.26
CA PRO A 39 -10.78 7.41 7.71
C PRO A 39 -10.72 7.22 6.19
N SER A 40 -11.73 6.56 5.59
CA SER A 40 -11.86 6.36 4.14
C SER A 40 -12.19 7.64 3.37
N ASP A 41 -12.82 8.61 4.01
CA ASP A 41 -13.44 9.77 3.37
C ASP A 41 -12.60 11.05 3.58
N VAL A 42 -11.44 10.92 4.24
CA VAL A 42 -10.57 12.06 4.58
C VAL A 42 -10.11 12.80 3.32
N SER A 43 -10.39 14.09 3.30
CA SER A 43 -9.87 15.04 2.30
C SER A 43 -9.13 16.19 2.98
N TYR A 44 -8.03 16.64 2.38
CA TYR A 44 -7.21 17.75 2.87
C TYR A 44 -7.36 18.97 1.96
N THR A 45 -7.55 20.14 2.57
CA THR A 45 -7.60 21.44 1.91
C THR A 45 -6.22 22.07 1.88
N ILE A 46 -5.69 22.37 0.69
CA ILE A 46 -4.33 22.91 0.51
C ILE A 46 -4.19 24.28 1.14
N LEU A 47 -3.07 24.56 1.81
CA LEU A 47 -2.74 25.90 2.26
C LEU A 47 -1.91 26.62 1.18
N PRO A 48 -2.48 27.58 0.43
CA PRO A 48 -1.83 28.16 -0.74
C PRO A 48 -0.64 29.09 -0.40
N ASN A 49 -0.42 29.37 0.88
CA ASN A 49 0.61 30.30 1.36
C ASN A 49 1.90 29.62 1.82
N THR A 50 2.03 28.30 1.71
CA THR A 50 3.20 27.57 2.22
C THR A 50 4.28 27.38 1.16
N VAL A 51 3.89 26.92 -0.03
CA VAL A 51 4.73 26.75 -1.22
C VAL A 51 3.92 27.07 -2.47
N TYR A 52 4.57 27.23 -3.61
CA TYR A 52 3.87 27.26 -4.89
C TYR A 52 3.60 25.83 -5.35
N TYR A 53 2.35 25.54 -5.72
CA TYR A 53 1.88 24.21 -6.08
C TYR A 53 1.62 24.11 -7.58
N GLU A 54 2.20 23.10 -8.20
CA GLU A 54 1.88 22.64 -9.56
C GLU A 54 1.43 21.18 -9.50
N PHE A 55 0.63 20.78 -10.48
CA PHE A 55 0.04 19.45 -10.53
C PHE A 55 0.32 18.82 -11.88
N LEU A 56 0.97 17.65 -11.88
CA LEU A 56 1.18 16.88 -13.10
C LEU A 56 0.00 15.92 -13.28
N PRO A 57 -0.83 16.07 -14.33
CA PRO A 57 -1.97 15.20 -14.54
C PRO A 57 -1.54 13.76 -14.79
N ILE A 58 -2.21 12.82 -14.12
CA ILE A 58 -2.06 11.39 -14.39
C ILE A 58 -3.18 10.99 -15.35
N LYS A 59 -2.82 10.57 -16.56
CA LYS A 59 -3.78 10.33 -17.67
C LYS A 59 -4.71 9.12 -17.47
N GLU A 60 -4.64 8.45 -16.33
CA GLU A 60 -5.48 7.28 -16.02
C GLU A 60 -6.48 7.59 -14.92
N ASP A 61 -7.70 7.07 -15.09
CA ASP A 61 -8.80 7.22 -14.15
C ASP A 61 -8.45 6.60 -12.80
N CYS A 62 -8.23 7.44 -11.81
CA CYS A 62 -8.11 7.00 -10.43
C CYS A 62 -9.50 6.79 -9.83
N VAL A 63 -10.00 5.56 -9.93
CA VAL A 63 -11.43 5.33 -9.75
C VAL A 63 -11.97 5.64 -8.36
N THR A 64 -11.44 5.28 -7.19
CA THR A 64 -12.19 5.38 -5.88
C THR A 64 -13.66 4.93 -5.95
N ASP A 65 -13.90 3.72 -6.44
CA ASP A 65 -14.80 2.71 -5.85
C ASP A 65 -14.98 1.56 -6.84
N SER A 66 -14.87 0.33 -6.32
CA SER A 66 -15.21 -0.95 -6.97
C SER A 66 -14.78 -1.13 -8.43
N GLN A 67 -13.74 -1.97 -8.60
CA GLN A 67 -13.25 -2.54 -9.86
C GLN A 67 -12.46 -1.55 -10.75
N ASN A 68 -11.21 -1.95 -11.04
CA ASN A 68 -10.26 -1.30 -11.96
C ASN A 68 -9.58 0.01 -11.50
N GLN A 69 -8.35 -0.11 -10.98
CA GLN A 69 -7.34 0.95 -10.81
C GLN A 69 -5.95 0.30 -10.95
N VAL A 70 -4.82 0.94 -11.27
CA VAL A 70 -4.41 2.01 -12.23
C VAL A 70 -3.01 1.53 -12.69
N GLN A 71 -2.68 1.61 -13.97
CA GLN A 71 -1.51 0.99 -14.60
C GLN A 71 -0.54 2.06 -15.12
N LEU A 72 0.24 2.70 -14.24
CA LEU A 72 1.16 3.77 -14.65
C LEU A 72 2.30 3.27 -15.56
N ASN A 73 2.09 3.35 -16.87
CA ASN A 73 3.14 3.21 -17.87
C ASN A 73 4.13 4.36 -17.75
N THR A 74 5.37 4.07 -17.34
CA THR A 74 6.50 5.00 -17.39
C THR A 74 6.95 5.22 -18.84
N SER A 75 6.09 5.82 -19.67
CA SER A 75 6.61 6.60 -20.78
C SER A 75 7.19 7.87 -20.18
N ARG A 76 8.44 8.19 -20.46
CA ARG A 76 9.00 9.51 -20.13
C ARG A 76 8.11 10.54 -20.82
N HIS A 77 7.17 11.13 -20.08
CA HIS A 77 6.26 12.16 -20.55
C HIS A 77 7.08 13.43 -20.86
N LYS A 78 7.69 13.45 -22.05
CA LYS A 78 7.93 14.71 -22.75
C LYS A 78 6.54 15.30 -23.00
N ASP A 79 6.30 16.48 -22.45
CA ASP A 79 5.16 17.37 -22.72
C ASP A 79 3.80 16.95 -22.13
N THR A 80 3.72 16.68 -20.82
CA THR A 80 2.44 16.92 -20.12
C THR A 80 2.55 18.24 -19.37
N GLU A 81 1.74 19.21 -19.77
CA GLU A 81 1.71 20.54 -19.17
C GLU A 81 1.24 20.43 -17.71
N THR A 82 1.97 21.06 -16.79
CA THR A 82 1.56 21.14 -15.39
C THR A 82 0.37 22.07 -15.27
N VAL A 83 -0.47 21.78 -14.29
CA VAL A 83 -1.69 22.54 -13.99
C VAL A 83 -1.47 23.31 -12.70
N ASP A 84 -1.86 24.59 -12.66
CA ASP A 84 -1.81 25.39 -11.45
C ASP A 84 -2.87 24.94 -10.43
N LEU A 85 -2.65 25.27 -9.16
CA LEU A 85 -3.56 24.96 -8.04
C LEU A 85 -5.04 25.27 -8.33
N VAL A 86 -5.33 26.39 -8.97
CA VAL A 86 -6.71 26.83 -9.24
C VAL A 86 -7.38 26.10 -10.41
N ASN A 87 -6.60 25.38 -11.23
CA ASN A 87 -7.04 24.78 -12.48
C ASN A 87 -7.20 23.25 -12.39
N VAL A 88 -7.00 22.67 -11.22
CA VAL A 88 -7.21 21.24 -10.99
C VAL A 88 -8.69 20.88 -11.10
N LYS A 89 -9.00 19.64 -11.47
CA LYS A 89 -10.36 19.18 -11.75
C LYS A 89 -10.81 18.13 -10.72
N PRO A 90 -12.01 18.24 -10.14
CA PRO A 90 -12.58 17.17 -9.31
C PRO A 90 -12.59 15.83 -10.03
N GLY A 91 -12.30 14.76 -9.31
CA GLY A 91 -12.19 13.40 -9.83
C GLY A 91 -10.86 13.07 -10.51
N GLN A 92 -10.06 14.07 -10.89
CA GLN A 92 -8.78 13.85 -11.56
C GLN A 92 -7.65 13.60 -10.56
N CYS A 93 -6.71 12.73 -10.94
CA CYS A 93 -5.48 12.51 -10.19
C CYS A 93 -4.29 13.28 -10.73
N TYR A 94 -3.47 13.69 -9.78
CA TYR A 94 -2.28 14.48 -10.02
C TYR A 94 -1.14 14.00 -9.13
N GLU A 95 0.07 14.13 -9.65
CA GLU A 95 1.26 14.17 -8.82
C GLU A 95 1.54 15.60 -8.38
N ILE A 96 1.89 15.79 -7.10
CA ILE A 96 2.22 17.11 -6.55
C ILE A 96 3.65 17.52 -6.93
N LEU A 97 3.77 18.73 -7.47
CA LEU A 97 5.03 19.45 -7.65
C LEU A 97 5.02 20.69 -6.75
N VAL A 98 6.17 20.98 -6.14
CA VAL A 98 6.33 22.16 -5.26
C VAL A 98 7.50 23.02 -5.68
N THR A 99 7.31 24.33 -5.58
CA THR A 99 8.39 25.31 -5.57
C THR A 99 8.43 25.99 -4.20
N SER A 100 9.53 25.84 -3.46
CA SER A 100 9.67 26.26 -2.07
C SER A 100 10.62 27.46 -1.91
N PRO A 101 10.45 28.29 -0.86
CA PRO A 101 11.42 29.34 -0.51
C PRO A 101 12.81 28.80 -0.15
N THR A 102 12.92 27.51 0.15
CA THR A 102 14.17 26.83 0.52
C THR A 102 14.97 26.33 -0.70
N GLY A 103 14.55 26.67 -1.92
CA GLY A 103 15.30 26.41 -3.15
C GLY A 103 14.91 25.14 -3.90
N LEU A 104 13.76 24.53 -3.57
CA LEU A 104 13.16 23.49 -4.42
C LEU A 104 12.39 24.18 -5.55
N TYR A 105 12.64 23.80 -6.80
CA TYR A 105 11.97 24.36 -7.98
C TYR A 105 11.31 23.25 -8.79
N ARG A 106 9.99 23.32 -8.91
CA ARG A 106 9.16 22.30 -9.59
C ARG A 106 9.52 20.88 -9.14
N TYR A 107 9.82 20.73 -7.85
CA TYR A 107 10.27 19.47 -7.27
C TYR A 107 9.10 18.50 -7.20
N ARG A 108 9.28 17.32 -7.75
CA ARG A 108 8.30 16.23 -7.70
C ARG A 108 8.29 15.63 -6.30
N VAL A 109 7.22 15.90 -5.55
CA VAL A 109 7.01 15.29 -4.22
C VAL A 109 6.85 13.78 -4.35
N GLY A 110 6.38 13.30 -5.51
CA GLY A 110 6.07 11.91 -5.74
C GLY A 110 4.78 11.47 -5.05
N ASP A 111 4.00 12.38 -4.47
CA ASP A 111 2.70 12.06 -3.88
C ASP A 111 1.61 12.16 -4.95
N ILE A 112 0.75 11.14 -5.00
CA ILE A 112 -0.41 11.09 -5.86
C ILE A 112 -1.64 11.44 -5.05
N ILE A 113 -2.42 12.38 -5.57
CA ILE A 113 -3.65 12.86 -4.97
C ILE A 113 -4.80 12.81 -5.95
N LYS A 114 -6.01 12.63 -5.44
CA LYS A 114 -7.26 12.77 -6.19
C LYS A 114 -7.99 14.00 -5.69
N VAL A 115 -8.33 14.93 -6.57
CA VAL A 115 -9.12 16.10 -6.19
C VAL A 115 -10.55 15.65 -5.90
N THR A 116 -11.03 15.90 -4.68
CA THR A 116 -12.37 15.49 -4.24
C THR A 116 -13.39 16.63 -4.33
N GLY A 117 -12.92 17.87 -4.32
CA GLY A 117 -13.79 19.05 -4.39
C GLY A 117 -13.03 20.32 -4.09
N PHE A 118 -13.75 21.34 -3.63
CA PHE A 118 -13.19 22.64 -3.26
C PHE A 118 -13.85 23.14 -1.98
N HIS A 119 -13.03 23.71 -1.10
CA HIS A 119 -13.50 24.55 -0.02
C HIS A 119 -13.32 26.01 -0.43
N ASN A 120 -14.42 26.71 -0.68
CA ASN A 120 -14.42 27.97 -1.43
C ASN A 120 -13.72 27.77 -2.79
N ASN A 121 -12.61 28.46 -3.04
CA ASN A 121 -11.82 28.32 -4.26
C ASN A 121 -10.57 27.44 -4.08
N THR A 122 -10.38 26.85 -2.89
CA THR A 122 -9.19 26.09 -2.55
C THR A 122 -9.45 24.59 -2.77
N PRO A 123 -8.64 23.90 -3.59
CA PRO A 123 -8.83 22.48 -3.84
C PRO A 123 -8.72 21.65 -2.57
N GLN A 124 -9.58 20.63 -2.51
CA GLN A 124 -9.51 19.54 -1.55
C GLN A 124 -9.10 18.27 -2.26
N PHE A 125 -8.30 17.45 -1.59
CA PHE A 125 -7.83 16.21 -2.17
C PHE A 125 -7.80 15.05 -1.18
N GLN A 126 -8.01 13.85 -1.70
CA GLN A 126 -7.73 12.60 -1.02
C GLN A 126 -6.32 12.14 -1.40
N PHE A 127 -5.57 11.68 -0.40
CA PHE A 127 -4.25 11.09 -0.63
C PHE A 127 -4.41 9.67 -1.21
N VAL A 128 -3.84 9.41 -2.38
CA VAL A 128 -3.92 8.12 -3.07
C VAL A 128 -2.72 7.25 -2.73
N GLY A 129 -1.52 7.81 -2.73
CA GLY A 129 -0.28 7.07 -2.48
C GLY A 129 0.96 7.86 -2.88
N ARG A 130 2.12 7.21 -2.90
CA ARG A 130 3.33 7.75 -3.55
C ARG A 130 3.61 7.02 -4.85
N GLN A 131 4.13 7.74 -5.84
CA GLN A 131 4.58 7.22 -7.12
C GLN A 131 5.84 6.38 -6.89
N ASN A 132 5.63 5.10 -6.60
CA ASN A 132 6.62 4.04 -6.72
C ASN A 132 5.89 2.72 -7.01
N VAL A 133 6.34 2.01 -8.04
CA VAL A 133 5.96 0.61 -8.25
C VAL A 133 6.43 -0.17 -7.03
N ALA A 134 5.50 -0.85 -6.35
CA ALA A 134 5.83 -1.70 -5.22
C ALA A 134 6.53 -2.96 -5.71
N LEU A 135 5.96 -3.64 -6.70
CA LEU A 135 6.34 -5.00 -7.06
C LEU A 135 6.25 -5.22 -8.57
N GLY A 136 7.15 -6.04 -9.10
CA GLY A 136 7.16 -6.46 -10.50
C GLY A 136 8.28 -7.48 -10.71
N VAL A 137 7.95 -8.56 -11.41
CA VAL A 137 8.83 -9.68 -11.74
C VAL A 137 9.19 -9.66 -13.23
N ASP A 138 8.24 -9.33 -14.10
CA ASP A 138 8.42 -9.13 -15.53
C ASP A 138 8.04 -7.68 -15.90
N MET A 139 7.37 -7.47 -17.04
CA MET A 139 6.88 -6.17 -17.51
C MET A 139 5.67 -5.67 -16.72
N GLU A 140 5.01 -6.52 -15.93
CA GLU A 140 3.91 -6.12 -15.07
C GLU A 140 4.40 -5.25 -13.91
N ARG A 141 3.53 -4.34 -13.48
CA ARG A 141 3.80 -3.43 -12.38
C ARG A 141 2.61 -3.48 -11.45
N THR A 142 2.87 -3.76 -10.18
CA THR A 142 1.87 -3.75 -9.11
C THR A 142 2.18 -2.59 -8.17
N SER A 143 1.17 -1.75 -7.94
CA SER A 143 1.29 -0.59 -7.06
C SER A 143 1.22 -1.01 -5.59
N GLU A 144 1.66 -0.14 -4.68
CA GLU A 144 1.48 -0.37 -3.24
C GLU A 144 0.00 -0.52 -2.90
N ALA A 145 -0.87 0.29 -3.51
CA ALA A 145 -2.31 0.25 -3.31
C ALA A 145 -2.93 -1.11 -3.71
N ASP A 146 -2.47 -1.71 -4.80
CA ASP A 146 -2.93 -3.04 -5.23
C ASP A 146 -2.57 -4.13 -4.22
N ILE A 147 -1.35 -4.07 -3.66
CA ILE A 147 -0.91 -5.01 -2.62
C ILE A 147 -1.70 -4.79 -1.34
N LEU A 148 -1.88 -3.54 -0.90
CA LEU A 148 -2.69 -3.19 0.28
C LEU A 148 -4.11 -3.76 0.14
N LYS A 149 -4.74 -3.58 -1.03
CA LYS A 149 -6.07 -4.10 -1.33
C LYS A 149 -6.09 -5.63 -1.35
N ALA A 150 -5.16 -6.28 -2.05
CA ALA A 150 -5.10 -7.73 -2.13
C ALA A 150 -4.89 -8.39 -0.75
N VAL A 151 -4.06 -7.79 0.10
CA VAL A 151 -3.87 -8.24 1.48
C VAL A 151 -5.11 -8.00 2.33
N ALA A 152 -5.81 -6.86 2.17
CA ALA A 152 -7.06 -6.60 2.89
C ALA A 152 -8.16 -7.62 2.55
N GLU A 153 -8.28 -8.00 1.28
CA GLU A 153 -9.21 -9.01 0.80
C GLU A 153 -8.86 -10.42 1.30
N ALA A 154 -7.58 -10.78 1.30
CA ALA A 154 -7.14 -12.09 1.76
C ALA A 154 -7.16 -12.23 3.29
N LYS A 155 -6.81 -11.17 4.05
CA LYS A 155 -6.80 -11.23 5.52
C LYS A 155 -8.20 -11.44 6.11
N ALA A 156 -9.27 -11.06 5.40
CA ALA A 156 -10.65 -11.32 5.81
C ALA A 156 -10.95 -12.83 5.94
N LEU A 157 -10.24 -13.69 5.21
CA LEU A 157 -10.37 -15.15 5.32
C LEU A 157 -9.79 -15.69 6.63
N LEU A 158 -8.94 -14.94 7.32
CA LEU A 158 -8.36 -15.32 8.61
C LEU A 158 -9.32 -15.09 9.79
N ASP A 159 -10.31 -14.21 9.63
CA ASP A 159 -11.21 -13.80 10.71
C ASP A 159 -11.99 -14.95 11.36
N PRO A 160 -12.60 -15.89 10.60
CA PRO A 160 -13.32 -17.04 11.16
C PRO A 160 -12.44 -17.97 12.00
N PHE A 161 -11.13 -18.00 11.74
CA PHE A 161 -10.18 -18.85 12.45
C PHE A 161 -9.63 -18.18 13.72
N GLY A 162 -9.98 -16.91 13.93
CA GLY A 162 -9.49 -16.11 15.05
C GLY A 162 -8.00 -15.81 14.92
N LEU A 163 -7.52 -15.58 13.70
CA LEU A 163 -6.16 -15.15 13.41
C LEU A 163 -6.17 -13.66 12.99
N ILE A 164 -5.11 -12.93 13.32
CA ILE A 164 -4.89 -11.54 12.94
C ILE A 164 -3.55 -11.45 12.22
N LEU A 165 -3.54 -10.87 11.02
CA LEU A 165 -2.32 -10.41 10.36
C LEU A 165 -1.83 -9.13 11.06
N THR A 166 -0.65 -9.16 11.67
CA THR A 166 -0.10 -7.99 12.37
C THR A 166 0.66 -7.06 11.44
N GLU A 167 1.54 -7.64 10.62
CA GLU A 167 2.43 -6.92 9.71
C GLU A 167 2.69 -7.78 8.48
N TYR A 168 2.98 -7.11 7.37
CA TYR A 168 3.35 -7.77 6.13
C TYR A 168 4.29 -6.93 5.29
N THR A 169 5.01 -7.60 4.38
CA THR A 169 5.80 -6.97 3.32
C THR A 169 5.84 -7.90 2.11
N SER A 170 6.22 -7.36 0.96
CA SER A 170 6.35 -8.09 -0.30
C SER A 170 7.77 -8.07 -0.86
N TYR A 171 8.04 -9.01 -1.76
CA TYR A 171 9.28 -9.13 -2.53
C TYR A 171 8.98 -9.82 -3.86
N GLY A 172 9.62 -9.36 -4.94
CA GLY A 172 9.52 -9.98 -6.27
C GLY A 172 10.67 -10.97 -6.44
N ASP A 173 10.37 -12.26 -6.36
CA ASP A 173 11.37 -13.30 -6.47
C ASP A 173 11.63 -13.65 -7.94
N THR A 174 12.79 -13.24 -8.42
CA THR A 174 13.28 -13.52 -9.77
C THR A 174 14.35 -14.62 -9.78
N SER A 175 14.51 -15.37 -8.69
CA SER A 175 15.44 -16.49 -8.64
C SER A 175 14.93 -17.72 -9.39
N SER A 176 13.60 -17.85 -9.52
CA SER A 176 12.93 -18.84 -10.35
C SER A 176 12.57 -18.27 -11.73
N THR A 177 12.39 -19.17 -12.72
CA THR A 177 11.87 -18.82 -14.05
C THR A 177 10.64 -19.68 -14.36
N PRO A 178 9.43 -19.10 -14.46
CA PRO A 178 9.12 -17.68 -14.25
C PRO A 178 9.29 -17.26 -12.77
N GLY A 179 9.54 -15.97 -12.54
CA GLY A 179 9.58 -15.42 -11.18
C GLY A 179 8.18 -15.31 -10.59
N HIS A 180 8.06 -14.95 -9.32
CA HIS A 180 6.77 -14.84 -8.64
C HIS A 180 6.77 -13.81 -7.50
N TYR A 181 5.58 -13.48 -7.03
CA TYR A 181 5.40 -12.58 -5.89
C TYR A 181 5.49 -13.36 -4.59
N VAL A 182 6.27 -12.84 -3.64
CA VAL A 182 6.41 -13.37 -2.29
C VAL A 182 5.86 -12.34 -1.31
N ILE A 183 4.94 -12.75 -0.45
CA ILE A 183 4.36 -11.92 0.60
C ILE A 183 4.67 -12.54 1.96
N PHE A 184 5.36 -11.80 2.82
CA PHE A 184 5.69 -12.22 4.18
C PHE A 184 4.58 -11.79 5.13
N TRP A 185 3.99 -12.73 5.88
CA TRP A 185 2.92 -12.47 6.85
C TRP A 185 3.37 -12.83 8.26
N GLU A 186 3.28 -11.88 9.19
CA GLU A 186 3.36 -12.16 10.63
C GLU A 186 1.94 -12.25 11.20
N ILE A 187 1.58 -13.40 11.76
CA ILE A 187 0.22 -13.72 12.16
C ILE A 187 0.19 -14.04 13.65
N LYS A 188 -0.80 -13.49 14.37
CA LYS A 188 -1.06 -13.79 15.79
C LYS A 188 -2.48 -14.34 15.98
N PRO A 189 -2.72 -15.21 16.97
CA PRO A 189 -4.08 -15.56 17.38
C PRO A 189 -4.77 -14.37 18.06
N LYS A 190 -6.09 -14.24 17.90
CA LYS A 190 -6.94 -13.29 18.65
C LYS A 190 -6.92 -13.67 20.14
N GLU A 191 -6.62 -12.70 21.01
CA GLU A 191 -6.66 -12.86 22.45
C GLU A 191 -8.08 -13.28 22.90
N GLY A 192 -8.19 -14.36 23.68
CA GLY A 192 -9.46 -14.92 24.17
C GLY A 192 -9.75 -16.36 23.73
N ASN A 193 -9.04 -16.91 22.74
CA ASN A 193 -9.09 -18.34 22.42
C ASN A 193 -8.18 -19.16 23.38
N ASN A 194 -8.55 -19.18 24.67
CA ASN A 194 -7.91 -19.99 25.71
C ASN A 194 -8.32 -21.47 25.62
N ASN A 195 -8.11 -22.10 24.46
CA ASN A 195 -8.01 -23.56 24.39
C ASN A 195 -6.57 -23.93 24.10
N ASN A 196 -5.83 -24.16 25.18
CA ASN A 196 -4.60 -24.95 25.29
C ASN A 196 -3.52 -24.72 24.21
N ASN A 197 -2.52 -23.90 24.54
CA ASN A 197 -1.06 -24.14 24.41
C ASN A 197 -0.49 -25.14 23.38
N ASN A 198 -1.09 -25.26 22.19
CA ASN A 198 -0.47 -25.79 20.99
C ASN A 198 -0.93 -24.84 19.87
N GLY A 199 0.02 -24.22 19.18
CA GLY A 199 -0.28 -23.25 18.13
C GLY A 199 -1.43 -23.76 17.26
N LYS A 200 -2.49 -22.97 17.10
CA LYS A 200 -3.50 -23.23 16.08
C LYS A 200 -2.73 -23.36 14.77
N GLU A 201 -2.53 -24.60 14.36
CA GLU A 201 -1.76 -24.93 13.18
C GLU A 201 -2.46 -24.25 12.01
N LEU A 202 -1.70 -23.43 11.26
CA LEU A 202 -2.25 -22.71 10.12
C LEU A 202 -2.78 -23.75 9.14
N ASP A 203 -4.10 -23.78 8.94
CA ASP A 203 -4.70 -24.71 7.98
C ASP A 203 -4.14 -24.40 6.59
N PRO A 204 -3.38 -25.33 5.97
CA PRO A 204 -2.77 -25.10 4.67
C PRO A 204 -3.80 -24.68 3.62
N LYS A 205 -5.03 -25.22 3.69
CA LYS A 205 -6.09 -24.89 2.73
C LYS A 205 -6.52 -23.44 2.82
N VAL A 206 -6.62 -22.90 4.03
CA VAL A 206 -6.98 -21.50 4.27
C VAL A 206 -5.89 -20.57 3.75
N MET A 207 -4.62 -20.94 3.94
CA MET A 207 -3.49 -20.15 3.45
C MET A 207 -3.36 -20.20 1.92
N GLU A 208 -3.60 -21.36 1.30
CA GLU A 208 -3.70 -21.51 -0.16
C GLU A 208 -4.86 -20.70 -0.75
N GLU A 209 -5.99 -20.63 -0.04
CA GLU A 209 -7.12 -19.80 -0.41
C GLU A 209 -6.79 -18.30 -0.26
N CYS A 210 -6.04 -17.91 0.77
CA CYS A 210 -5.50 -16.55 0.92
C CYS A 210 -4.60 -16.19 -0.27
N CYS A 211 -3.69 -17.08 -0.68
CA CYS A 211 -2.87 -16.88 -1.88
C CYS A 211 -3.74 -16.65 -3.11
N SER A 212 -4.75 -17.51 -3.33
CA SER A 212 -5.67 -17.40 -4.47
C SER A 212 -6.46 -16.08 -4.46
N LYS A 213 -6.98 -15.69 -3.30
CA LYS A 213 -7.77 -14.47 -3.10
C LYS A 213 -6.92 -13.22 -3.31
N MET A 214 -5.65 -13.25 -2.91
CA MET A 214 -4.71 -12.17 -3.26
C MET A 214 -4.56 -12.07 -4.78
N GLU A 215 -4.30 -13.17 -5.48
CA GLU A 215 -4.12 -13.15 -6.94
C GLU A 215 -5.36 -12.65 -7.69
N ASP A 216 -6.56 -13.06 -7.26
CA ASP A 216 -7.83 -12.59 -7.84
C ASP A 216 -8.03 -11.08 -7.64
N SER A 217 -7.47 -10.52 -6.56
CA SER A 217 -7.61 -9.11 -6.19
C SER A 217 -6.57 -8.21 -6.87
N LEU A 218 -5.52 -8.79 -7.45
CA LEU A 218 -4.48 -8.07 -8.18
C LEU A 218 -4.96 -7.61 -9.57
N HIS A 219 -4.28 -6.61 -10.10
CA HIS A 219 -4.64 -5.96 -11.36
C HIS A 219 -4.70 -6.94 -12.54
N PHE A 220 -5.51 -6.62 -13.58
CA PHE A 220 -5.77 -7.52 -14.70
C PHE A 220 -4.47 -8.00 -15.40
N THR A 221 -3.45 -7.15 -15.50
CA THR A 221 -2.17 -7.51 -16.11
C THR A 221 -1.43 -8.59 -15.34
N TYR A 222 -1.42 -8.54 -14.00
CA TYR A 222 -0.86 -9.64 -13.21
C TYR A 222 -1.62 -10.94 -13.49
N ARG A 223 -2.96 -10.89 -13.47
CA ARG A 223 -3.81 -12.06 -13.73
C ARG A 223 -3.61 -12.65 -15.13
N MET A 224 -3.46 -11.80 -16.14
CA MET A 224 -3.13 -12.19 -17.51
C MET A 224 -1.76 -12.88 -17.59
N TYR A 225 -0.74 -12.30 -16.97
CA TYR A 225 0.63 -12.84 -16.99
C TYR A 225 0.72 -14.18 -16.25
N ARG A 226 -0.03 -14.34 -15.15
CA ARG A 226 -0.19 -15.62 -14.44
C ARG A 226 -0.84 -16.69 -15.31
N LYS A 227 -1.83 -16.34 -16.13
CA LYS A 227 -2.51 -17.26 -17.05
C LYS A 227 -1.64 -17.67 -18.24
N GLU A 228 -0.80 -16.76 -18.72
CA GLU A 228 0.18 -17.01 -19.78
C GLU A 228 1.47 -17.70 -19.28
N ASN A 229 1.54 -18.06 -17.99
CA ASN A 229 2.71 -18.64 -17.32
C ASN A 229 3.98 -17.76 -17.40
N MET A 230 3.82 -16.45 -17.55
CA MET A 230 4.93 -15.47 -17.48
C MET A 230 5.30 -15.14 -16.02
N ILE A 231 4.35 -15.33 -15.09
CA ILE A 231 4.56 -15.23 -13.64
C ILE A 231 4.15 -16.55 -12.98
N ALA A 232 4.94 -17.05 -12.03
CA ALA A 232 4.63 -18.23 -11.23
C ALA A 232 3.66 -17.91 -10.08
N ALA A 233 3.19 -18.95 -9.38
CA ALA A 233 2.21 -18.80 -8.30
C ALA A 233 2.69 -17.90 -7.17
N LEU A 234 1.82 -16.99 -6.72
CA LEU A 234 2.05 -16.16 -5.55
C LEU A 234 2.32 -17.03 -4.33
N GLU A 235 3.37 -16.69 -3.60
CA GLU A 235 3.81 -17.36 -2.37
C GLU A 235 3.48 -16.47 -1.16
N ILE A 236 2.79 -17.02 -0.17
CA ILE A 236 2.73 -16.45 1.18
C ILE A 236 3.73 -17.19 2.07
N ARG A 237 4.69 -16.44 2.64
CA ARG A 237 5.65 -16.93 3.63
C ARG A 237 5.22 -16.46 5.01
N VAL A 238 4.80 -17.38 5.87
CA VAL A 238 4.47 -17.02 7.25
C VAL A 238 5.75 -16.96 8.06
N VAL A 239 5.93 -15.88 8.83
CA VAL A 239 7.12 -15.66 9.67
C VAL A 239 6.79 -15.77 11.16
N LYS A 240 7.82 -16.02 11.97
CA LYS A 240 7.71 -16.04 13.43
C LYS A 240 7.25 -14.69 13.97
N GLN A 241 6.57 -14.69 15.11
CA GLN A 241 6.27 -13.47 15.85
C GLN A 241 7.56 -12.73 16.26
N GLY A 242 7.55 -11.39 16.18
CA GLY A 242 8.71 -10.53 16.41
C GLY A 242 9.66 -10.44 15.22
N THR A 243 9.27 -10.92 14.04
CA THR A 243 10.10 -10.81 12.82
C THR A 243 10.16 -9.37 12.34
N PHE A 244 9.02 -8.68 12.31
CA PHE A 244 8.98 -7.28 11.90
C PHE A 244 9.62 -6.32 12.92
N GLU A 245 9.68 -6.70 14.21
CA GLU A 245 10.47 -5.98 15.22
C GLU A 245 11.97 -6.07 14.92
N SER A 246 12.47 -7.25 14.56
CA SER A 246 13.88 -7.39 14.18
C SER A 246 14.21 -6.74 12.83
N LEU A 247 13.22 -6.65 11.92
CA LEU A 247 13.35 -5.87 10.70
C LEU A 247 13.43 -4.37 11.00
N LEU A 248 12.62 -3.88 11.94
CA LEU A 248 12.70 -2.51 12.46
C LEU A 248 14.08 -2.24 13.06
N ASP A 249 14.58 -3.09 13.95
CA ASP A 249 15.90 -2.96 14.57
C ASP A 249 17.01 -2.86 13.52
N TYR A 250 16.91 -3.67 12.45
CA TYR A 250 17.83 -3.61 11.32
C TYR A 250 17.79 -2.24 10.63
N PHE A 251 16.63 -1.71 10.28
CA PHE A 251 16.54 -0.40 9.62
C PHE A 251 17.00 0.74 10.53
N VAL A 252 16.69 0.67 11.82
CA VAL A 252 17.18 1.63 12.83
C VAL A 252 18.71 1.57 12.92
N SER A 253 19.32 0.38 12.93
CA SER A 253 20.78 0.22 12.90
C SER A 253 21.44 0.80 11.65
N LYS A 254 20.68 0.93 10.55
CA LYS A 254 21.09 1.58 9.30
C LYS A 254 20.81 3.07 9.25
N GLY A 255 20.32 3.66 10.35
CA GLY A 255 20.08 5.10 10.48
C GLY A 255 18.64 5.54 10.23
N ALA A 256 17.68 4.63 10.10
CA ALA A 256 16.27 5.01 10.07
C ALA A 256 15.83 5.57 11.43
N SER A 257 15.04 6.65 11.41
CA SER A 257 14.44 7.20 12.62
C SER A 257 13.35 6.27 13.15
N LEU A 258 13.44 5.87 14.41
CA LEU A 258 12.45 5.04 15.09
C LEU A 258 11.04 5.66 15.05
N SER A 259 10.94 6.99 15.20
CA SER A 259 9.64 7.69 15.24
C SER A 259 8.97 7.85 13.88
N GLN A 260 9.71 7.68 12.79
CA GLN A 260 9.20 7.82 11.42
C GLN A 260 9.15 6.49 10.67
N TYR A 261 9.63 5.40 11.29
CA TYR A 261 9.67 4.11 10.65
C TYR A 261 8.26 3.62 10.33
N LYS A 262 8.12 3.13 9.10
CA LYS A 262 6.98 2.34 8.65
C LYS A 262 7.54 1.13 7.93
N THR A 263 6.97 -0.05 8.17
CA THR A 263 7.32 -1.26 7.42
C THR A 263 7.19 -0.98 5.92
N PRO A 264 8.26 -1.13 5.13
CA PRO A 264 8.17 -0.99 3.68
C PRO A 264 7.22 -2.05 3.12
N ILE A 265 6.31 -1.66 2.22
CA ILE A 265 5.38 -2.60 1.59
C ILE A 265 6.13 -3.55 0.65
N CYS A 266 7.27 -3.13 0.08
CA CYS A 266 8.16 -3.97 -0.70
C CYS A 266 9.61 -3.82 -0.24
N ILE A 267 10.28 -4.95 0.00
CA ILE A 267 11.68 -5.01 0.40
C ILE A 267 12.55 -5.27 -0.82
N LYS A 268 13.59 -4.44 -0.98
CA LYS A 268 14.63 -4.59 -2.02
C LYS A 268 16.01 -4.93 -1.47
N SER A 269 16.25 -4.71 -0.18
CA SER A 269 17.55 -5.00 0.47
C SER A 269 17.69 -6.50 0.69
N LYS A 270 18.80 -7.08 0.20
CA LYS A 270 19.10 -8.50 0.36
C LYS A 270 19.26 -8.90 1.83
N GLU A 271 19.83 -8.01 2.64
CA GLU A 271 20.02 -8.22 4.07
C GLU A 271 18.69 -8.26 4.81
N ALA A 272 17.76 -7.36 4.48
CA ALA A 272 16.40 -7.36 5.01
C ALA A 272 15.63 -8.64 4.61
N LEU A 273 15.80 -9.10 3.35
CA LEU A 273 15.23 -10.37 2.91
C LEU A 273 15.81 -11.57 3.67
N ASN A 274 17.12 -11.59 3.92
CA ASN A 274 17.75 -12.67 4.69
C ASN A 274 17.19 -12.75 6.13
N ILE A 275 16.90 -11.60 6.76
CA ILE A 275 16.26 -11.57 8.08
C ILE A 275 14.87 -12.21 8.01
N LEU A 276 14.06 -11.83 7.03
CA LEU A 276 12.72 -12.39 6.82
C LEU A 276 12.78 -13.89 6.54
N ASP A 277 13.60 -14.32 5.58
CA ASP A 277 13.74 -15.72 5.16
C ASP A 277 14.24 -16.64 6.28
N SER A 278 15.16 -16.16 7.11
CA SER A 278 15.65 -16.93 8.27
C SER A 278 14.57 -17.22 9.33
N ARG A 279 13.43 -16.51 9.27
CA ARG A 279 12.33 -16.59 10.24
C ARG A 279 11.04 -17.14 9.65
N VAL A 280 11.07 -17.62 8.41
CA VAL A 280 9.92 -18.29 7.79
C VAL A 280 9.64 -19.61 8.50
N ILE A 281 8.38 -19.83 8.87
CA ILE A 281 7.89 -21.06 9.49
C ILE A 281 7.06 -21.92 8.54
N ALA A 282 6.44 -21.31 7.54
CA ALA A 282 5.62 -22.02 6.55
C ALA A 282 5.57 -21.25 5.23
N LYS A 283 5.35 -21.97 4.14
CA LYS A 283 5.27 -21.45 2.77
C LYS A 283 4.04 -22.03 2.09
N PHE A 284 3.25 -21.19 1.46
CA PHE A 284 2.02 -21.58 0.79
C PHE A 284 1.97 -20.93 -0.59
N PHE A 285 1.54 -21.67 -1.60
CA PHE A 285 1.44 -21.19 -2.97
C PHE A 285 -0.02 -21.17 -3.41
N SER A 286 -0.37 -20.25 -4.31
CA SER A 286 -1.68 -20.28 -4.96
C SER A 286 -1.86 -21.59 -5.76
N PRO A 287 -2.85 -22.43 -5.44
CA PRO A 287 -3.06 -23.72 -6.11
C PRO A 287 -3.71 -23.59 -7.48
N ARG A 288 -4.24 -22.41 -7.82
CA ARG A 288 -4.98 -22.16 -9.07
C ARG A 288 -4.53 -20.87 -9.75
N THR A 289 -4.92 -20.71 -11.01
CA THR A 289 -4.79 -19.43 -11.70
C THR A 289 -5.94 -18.49 -11.29
N PRO A 290 -5.71 -17.16 -11.30
CA PRO A 290 -6.72 -16.20 -10.89
C PRO A 290 -7.88 -16.10 -11.89
N THR A 291 -9.07 -15.76 -11.39
CA THR A 291 -10.28 -15.59 -12.22
C THR A 291 -10.27 -14.26 -12.95
N GLN A 292 -10.85 -14.21 -14.17
CA GLN A 292 -11.11 -12.96 -14.87
C GLN A 292 -12.48 -12.41 -14.45
N ASP A 293 -12.57 -11.10 -14.26
CA ASP A 293 -13.88 -10.44 -14.20
C ASP A 293 -14.49 -10.53 -15.62
N ASN A 294 -15.70 -11.11 -15.72
CA ASN A 294 -16.49 -11.14 -16.95
C ASN A 294 -17.10 -9.78 -17.26
#